data_AF-A0A535G9Y7-F1
#
_entry.id   AF-A0A535G9Y7-F1
#
_cell.length_a   1.000
_cell.length_b   1.000
_cell.length_c   1.000
_cell.angle_alpha   90.00
_cell.angle_beta   90.00
_cell.angle_gamma   90.00
#
_symmetry.space_group_name_H-M   'P 1'
#
loop_
_entity.id
_entity.type
_entity.pdbx_description
1 polymer ?
#
loop_
_entity_poly.entity_id
_entity_poly.type
_entity_poly.pdbx_seq_one_letter_code
_entity_poly.pdbx_strand_id
1 'polypeptide(L)'
;MTRRGIVSVMAASVGLAVLALPGSAQNDTNPYGFSVWGYQGRVTSSGVKWVRVQRDWSSIETSPGVYDFTGLDADVAAANAAGVHATVPIQDAPSFRKTQVCNGVNLFPGPSEMSTFAGLLAARYNGHNGHGYIDSFEIGNEEWDGYWGGSWANTLPCRAATYYGPVLKAGYQAVKAQSPTALTTREPTRR
;
A
#
# COMPACT_ATOMS: atom_id res chain seq x y z
N MET A 1 13.40 -59.64 59.77
CA MET A 1 12.82 -58.40 59.22
C MET A 1 13.92 -57.68 58.47
N THR A 2 14.00 -57.89 57.16
CA THR A 2 15.19 -57.57 56.36
C THR A 2 14.77 -56.62 55.24
N ARG A 3 15.27 -55.38 55.29
CA ARG A 3 15.07 -54.32 54.28
C ARG A 3 15.65 -54.77 52.94
N ARG A 4 14.83 -54.82 51.90
CA ARG A 4 15.29 -54.82 50.49
C ARG A 4 14.96 -53.46 49.90
N GLY A 5 16.00 -52.66 49.67
CA GLY A 5 15.90 -51.42 48.90
C GLY A 5 15.69 -51.73 47.43
N ILE A 6 14.65 -51.14 46.84
CA ILE A 6 14.40 -51.19 45.39
C ILE A 6 15.00 -49.91 44.82
N VAL A 7 16.02 -50.07 43.99
CA VAL A 7 16.59 -49.01 43.16
C VAL A 7 15.67 -48.85 41.96
N SER A 8 14.91 -47.74 41.89
CA SER A 8 14.15 -47.38 40.70
C SER A 8 15.10 -46.79 39.65
N VAL A 9 15.25 -47.49 38.53
CA VAL A 9 15.87 -46.96 37.32
C VAL A 9 14.90 -45.95 36.71
N MET A 10 15.25 -44.66 36.74
CA MET A 10 14.55 -43.66 35.94
C MET A 10 14.87 -43.89 34.47
N ALA A 11 13.87 -44.30 33.68
CA ALA A 11 13.95 -44.22 32.23
C ALA A 11 13.87 -42.75 31.82
N ALA A 12 14.98 -42.19 31.34
CA ALA A 12 14.99 -40.88 30.72
C ALA A 12 14.30 -40.98 29.35
N SER A 13 13.05 -40.53 29.29
CA SER A 13 12.36 -40.28 28.03
C SER A 13 13.00 -39.06 27.36
N VAL A 14 13.79 -39.30 26.31
CA VAL A 14 14.26 -38.25 25.40
C VAL A 14 13.03 -37.74 24.65
N GLY A 15 12.46 -36.64 25.14
CA GLY A 15 11.45 -35.89 24.41
C GLY A 15 12.07 -35.35 23.14
N LEU A 16 11.58 -35.80 21.98
CA LEU A 16 11.88 -35.19 20.70
C LEU A 16 11.26 -33.78 20.72
N ALA A 17 12.05 -32.77 21.09
CA ALA A 17 11.70 -31.40 20.86
C ALA A 17 11.71 -31.18 19.34
N VAL A 18 10.53 -31.22 18.72
CA VAL A 18 10.36 -30.68 17.37
C VAL A 18 10.53 -29.17 17.51
N LEU A 19 11.77 -28.71 17.37
CA LEU A 19 12.06 -27.31 17.08
C LEU A 19 11.35 -27.01 15.76
N ALA A 20 10.21 -26.35 15.84
CA ALA A 20 9.63 -25.69 14.68
C ALA A 20 10.70 -24.75 14.12
N LEU A 21 11.23 -25.10 12.94
CA LEU A 21 12.09 -24.21 12.19
C LEU A 21 11.31 -22.90 11.99
N PRO A 22 11.94 -21.72 12.14
CA PRO A 22 11.28 -20.45 11.87
C PRO A 22 10.94 -20.38 10.38
N GLY A 23 9.76 -20.86 10.02
CA GLY A 23 9.23 -20.91 8.67
C GLY A 23 8.62 -19.59 8.19
N SER A 24 9.15 -18.44 8.63
CA SER A 24 8.58 -17.12 8.30
C SER A 24 9.58 -16.10 7.79
N ALA A 25 10.85 -16.44 7.58
CA ALA A 25 11.87 -15.44 7.20
C ALA A 25 12.42 -15.59 5.76
N GLN A 26 12.18 -16.70 5.07
CA GLN A 26 12.88 -16.97 3.81
C GLN A 26 12.14 -16.45 2.55
N ASN A 27 10.84 -16.16 2.66
CA ASN A 27 10.01 -15.78 1.52
C ASN A 27 9.81 -14.26 1.33
N ASP A 28 10.27 -13.43 2.27
CA ASP A 28 10.16 -11.96 2.19
C ASP A 28 11.18 -11.34 1.20
N THR A 29 11.98 -12.18 0.55
CA THR A 29 13.05 -11.76 -0.38
C THR A 29 12.62 -11.74 -1.84
N ASN A 30 11.41 -12.23 -2.19
CA ASN A 30 10.90 -12.18 -3.56
C ASN A 30 10.44 -10.75 -3.90
N PRO A 31 11.20 -9.98 -4.71
CA PRO A 31 10.85 -8.59 -4.99
C PRO A 31 9.80 -8.47 -6.10
N TYR A 32 9.36 -9.59 -6.68
CA TYR A 32 8.49 -9.58 -7.85
C TYR A 32 7.03 -9.38 -7.48
N GLY A 33 6.35 -8.65 -8.35
CA GLY A 33 4.93 -8.36 -8.29
C GLY A 33 4.43 -7.83 -9.63
N PHE A 34 3.13 -7.60 -9.71
CA PHE A 34 2.50 -7.00 -10.89
C PHE A 34 1.32 -6.11 -10.48
N SER A 35 0.92 -5.23 -11.40
CA SER A 35 -0.22 -4.35 -11.21
C SER A 35 -1.53 -5.05 -11.52
N VAL A 36 -2.55 -4.83 -10.69
CA VAL A 36 -3.91 -5.33 -10.86
C VAL A 36 -4.93 -4.25 -10.53
N TRP A 37 -6.12 -4.38 -11.10
CA TRP A 37 -7.31 -3.63 -10.69
C TRP A 37 -8.08 -4.48 -9.69
N GLY A 38 -8.07 -4.06 -8.42
CA GLY A 38 -8.49 -4.88 -7.29
C GLY A 38 -7.63 -6.14 -7.11
N TYR A 39 -7.70 -6.76 -5.93
CA TYR A 39 -6.98 -8.00 -5.66
C TYR A 39 -7.66 -9.16 -6.39
N GLN A 40 -6.85 -10.03 -7.01
CA GLN A 40 -7.34 -11.11 -7.87
C GLN A 40 -6.66 -12.42 -7.48
N GLY A 41 -7.38 -13.54 -7.54
CA GLY A 41 -6.84 -14.86 -7.14
C GLY A 41 -5.54 -15.26 -7.86
N ARG A 42 -5.32 -14.72 -9.07
CA ARG A 42 -4.08 -14.92 -9.84
C ARG A 42 -2.82 -14.36 -9.17
N VAL A 43 -2.97 -13.37 -8.30
CA VAL A 43 -1.87 -12.84 -7.48
C VAL A 43 -1.38 -13.95 -6.55
N THR A 44 -2.29 -14.58 -5.79
CA THR A 44 -1.95 -15.69 -4.91
C THR A 44 -1.41 -16.89 -5.68
N SER A 45 -2.04 -17.27 -6.80
CA SER A 45 -1.62 -18.46 -7.56
C SER A 45 -0.27 -18.32 -8.26
N SER A 46 0.21 -17.08 -8.47
CA SER A 46 1.50 -16.84 -9.12
C SER A 46 2.69 -16.98 -8.16
N GLY A 47 2.45 -16.94 -6.84
CA GLY A 47 3.51 -17.01 -5.83
C GLY A 47 4.33 -15.73 -5.67
N VAL A 48 3.93 -14.62 -6.30
CA VAL A 48 4.52 -13.30 -6.06
C VAL A 48 4.32 -12.86 -4.61
N LYS A 49 5.17 -11.94 -4.16
CA LYS A 49 5.13 -11.41 -2.79
C LYS A 49 4.81 -9.94 -2.71
N TRP A 50 4.76 -9.27 -3.86
CA TRP A 50 4.27 -7.90 -3.98
C TRP A 50 3.14 -7.83 -5.00
N VAL A 51 2.21 -6.91 -4.76
CA VAL A 51 1.18 -6.56 -5.73
C VAL A 51 0.98 -5.05 -5.71
N ARG A 52 0.83 -4.44 -6.89
CA ARG A 52 0.37 -3.05 -7.00
C ARG A 52 -1.14 -3.06 -7.25
N VAL A 53 -1.92 -2.83 -6.20
CA VAL A 53 -3.38 -2.89 -6.26
C VAL A 53 -3.93 -1.50 -6.54
N GLN A 54 -4.51 -1.33 -7.72
CA GLN A 54 -5.08 -0.07 -8.17
C GLN A 54 -6.57 -0.01 -7.86
N ARG A 55 -6.96 1.13 -7.32
CA ARG A 55 -8.33 1.64 -7.19
C ARG A 55 -8.23 3.15 -7.40
N ASP A 56 -9.19 3.74 -8.09
CA ASP A 56 -9.21 5.19 -8.26
C ASP A 56 -9.68 5.84 -6.96
N TRP A 57 -9.02 6.92 -6.54
CA TRP A 57 -9.51 7.73 -5.42
C TRP A 57 -10.94 8.20 -5.72
N SER A 58 -11.25 8.56 -6.96
CA SER A 58 -12.59 8.92 -7.41
C SER A 58 -13.66 7.84 -7.17
N SER A 59 -13.27 6.57 -7.10
CA SER A 59 -14.17 5.45 -6.75
C SER A 59 -14.33 5.26 -5.24
N ILE A 60 -13.39 5.76 -4.44
CA ILE A 60 -13.37 5.65 -2.99
C ILE A 60 -14.06 6.87 -2.36
N GLU A 61 -13.69 8.10 -2.74
CA GLU A 61 -14.34 9.32 -2.26
C GLU A 61 -15.41 9.76 -3.28
N THR A 62 -16.64 9.33 -3.05
CA THR A 62 -17.76 9.50 -4.01
C THR A 62 -18.38 10.89 -3.95
N SER A 63 -18.23 11.59 -2.83
CA SER A 63 -18.53 13.01 -2.64
C SER A 63 -17.66 13.57 -1.50
N PRO A 64 -17.54 14.90 -1.33
CA PRO A 64 -16.65 15.47 -0.32
C PRO A 64 -16.88 14.87 1.08
N GLY A 65 -15.91 14.12 1.59
CA GLY A 65 -15.96 13.48 2.90
C GLY A 65 -16.81 12.21 2.99
N VAL A 66 -17.38 11.72 1.89
CA VAL A 66 -18.12 10.44 1.83
C VAL A 66 -17.25 9.41 1.15
N TYR A 67 -16.91 8.35 1.90
CA TYR A 67 -15.98 7.33 1.46
C TYR A 67 -16.65 5.95 1.40
N ASP A 68 -16.45 5.25 0.29
CA ASP A 68 -16.72 3.81 0.15
C ASP A 68 -15.38 3.06 0.08
N PHE A 69 -14.99 2.47 1.20
CA PHE A 69 -13.77 1.65 1.28
C PHE A 69 -13.99 0.17 0.97
N THR A 70 -15.22 -0.27 0.66
CA THR A 70 -15.58 -1.69 0.54
C THR A 70 -14.64 -2.46 -0.40
N GLY A 71 -14.32 -1.86 -1.55
CA GLY A 71 -13.42 -2.47 -2.53
C GLY A 71 -11.97 -2.58 -2.03
N LEU A 72 -11.43 -1.50 -1.46
CA LEU A 72 -10.04 -1.49 -0.99
C LEU A 72 -9.85 -2.31 0.29
N ASP A 73 -10.82 -2.31 1.20
CA ASP A 73 -10.83 -3.17 2.38
C ASP A 73 -10.74 -4.66 1.99
N ALA A 74 -11.56 -5.07 1.00
CA ALA A 74 -11.53 -6.44 0.50
C ALA A 74 -10.18 -6.80 -0.14
N ASP A 75 -9.58 -5.86 -0.87
CA ASP A 75 -8.28 -6.08 -1.51
C ASP A 75 -7.15 -6.22 -0.49
N VAL A 76 -7.09 -5.32 0.49
CA VAL A 76 -6.07 -5.33 1.55
C VAL A 76 -6.22 -6.59 2.40
N ALA A 77 -7.45 -6.95 2.77
CA ALA A 77 -7.72 -8.19 3.50
C ALA A 77 -7.25 -9.43 2.73
N ALA A 78 -7.51 -9.50 1.42
CA ALA A 78 -7.09 -10.61 0.58
C ALA A 78 -5.56 -10.68 0.42
N ALA A 79 -4.89 -9.54 0.23
CA ALA A 79 -3.42 -9.48 0.16
C ALA A 79 -2.77 -9.91 1.48
N ASN A 80 -3.24 -9.37 2.60
CA ASN A 80 -2.73 -9.71 3.93
C ASN A 80 -2.97 -11.20 4.26
N ALA A 81 -4.15 -11.74 3.96
CA ALA A 81 -4.46 -13.17 4.16
C ALA A 81 -3.58 -14.09 3.30
N ALA A 82 -3.18 -13.63 2.11
CA ALA A 82 -2.27 -14.37 1.22
C ALA A 82 -0.79 -14.22 1.58
N GLY A 83 -0.44 -13.36 2.56
CA GLY A 83 0.95 -13.01 2.86
C GLY A 83 1.65 -12.35 1.66
N VAL A 84 0.93 -11.45 0.98
CA VAL A 84 1.42 -10.64 -0.14
C VAL A 84 1.41 -9.18 0.29
N HIS A 85 2.54 -8.51 0.10
CA HIS A 85 2.68 -7.08 0.38
C HIS A 85 1.95 -6.24 -0.66
N ALA A 86 1.29 -5.18 -0.22
CA ALA A 86 0.50 -4.31 -1.08
C ALA A 86 1.18 -2.95 -1.29
N THR A 87 1.35 -2.55 -2.55
CA THR A 87 1.55 -1.16 -2.96
C THR A 87 0.23 -0.61 -3.46
N VAL A 88 -0.24 0.49 -2.88
CA VAL A 88 -1.49 1.16 -3.29
C VAL A 88 -1.17 2.56 -3.82
N PRO A 89 -1.38 2.81 -5.12
CA PRO A 89 -1.28 4.15 -5.68
C PRO A 89 -2.48 5.01 -5.29
N ILE A 90 -2.19 6.25 -4.88
CA ILE A 90 -3.18 7.28 -4.60
C ILE A 90 -3.41 8.06 -5.89
N GLN A 91 -4.14 7.42 -6.79
CA GLN A 91 -4.34 7.86 -8.17
C GLN A 91 -5.75 8.37 -8.43
N ASP A 92 -5.93 9.07 -9.55
CA ASP A 92 -7.19 9.58 -10.07
C ASP A 92 -8.10 10.20 -9.00
N ALA A 93 -7.66 11.34 -8.47
CA ALA A 93 -8.46 12.13 -7.53
C ALA A 93 -9.83 12.51 -8.15
N PRO A 94 -10.93 12.51 -7.37
CA PRO A 94 -12.21 12.98 -7.88
C PRO A 94 -12.12 14.45 -8.31
N SER A 95 -13.01 14.87 -9.21
CA SER A 95 -12.99 16.23 -9.79
C SER A 95 -13.02 17.34 -8.74
N PHE A 96 -13.77 17.15 -7.65
CA PHE A 96 -13.85 18.10 -6.53
C PHE A 96 -12.58 18.15 -5.66
N ARG A 97 -11.59 17.28 -5.90
CA ARG A 97 -10.26 17.31 -5.27
C ARG A 97 -9.18 17.85 -6.21
N LYS A 98 -9.46 18.06 -7.49
CA LYS A 98 -8.51 18.63 -8.45
C LYS A 98 -8.45 20.15 -8.29
N THR A 99 -7.50 20.64 -7.49
CA THR A 99 -7.34 22.06 -7.12
C THR A 99 -6.22 22.76 -7.89
N GLN A 100 -5.34 22.00 -8.56
CA GLN A 100 -4.28 22.58 -9.39
C GLN A 100 -4.79 22.87 -10.80
N VAL A 101 -4.63 24.11 -11.24
CA VAL A 101 -5.08 24.61 -12.54
C VAL A 101 -3.88 24.79 -13.46
N CYS A 102 -3.96 24.25 -14.68
CA CYS A 102 -3.06 24.61 -15.78
C CYS A 102 -3.87 24.81 -17.06
N ASN A 103 -3.54 25.84 -17.85
CA ASN A 103 -4.28 26.21 -19.07
C ASN A 103 -5.79 26.34 -18.85
N GLY A 104 -6.22 26.79 -17.67
CA GLY A 104 -7.64 26.92 -17.31
C GLY A 104 -8.35 25.60 -17.00
N VAL A 105 -7.63 24.48 -16.88
CA VAL A 105 -8.17 23.15 -16.58
C VAL A 105 -7.70 22.69 -15.20
N ASN A 106 -8.62 22.16 -14.38
CA ASN A 106 -8.30 21.46 -13.14
C ASN A 106 -7.73 20.08 -13.46
N LEU A 107 -6.44 19.86 -13.14
CA LEU A 107 -5.74 18.64 -13.53
C LEU A 107 -5.44 17.72 -12.34
N PHE A 108 -4.93 18.28 -11.25
CA PHE A 108 -4.32 17.49 -10.18
C PHE A 108 -4.84 17.90 -8.80
N PRO A 109 -4.84 16.98 -7.81
CA PRO A 109 -5.02 17.38 -6.42
C PRO A 109 -3.85 18.22 -5.95
N GLY A 110 -4.11 19.18 -5.08
CA GLY A 110 -3.09 19.98 -4.42
C GLY A 110 -2.46 19.24 -3.23
N PRO A 111 -1.45 19.84 -2.60
CA PRO A 111 -0.75 19.24 -1.46
C PRO A 111 -1.68 18.97 -0.27
N SER A 112 -2.65 19.84 0.00
CA SER A 112 -3.64 19.67 1.07
C SER A 112 -4.56 18.48 0.81
N GLU A 113 -5.06 18.36 -0.42
CA GLU A 113 -5.98 17.28 -0.80
C GLU A 113 -5.26 15.93 -0.71
N MET A 114 -4.04 15.85 -1.26
CA MET A 114 -3.23 14.63 -1.20
C MET A 114 -2.87 14.27 0.25
N SER A 115 -2.41 15.22 1.06
CA SER A 115 -2.08 14.99 2.47
C SER A 115 -3.28 14.41 3.24
N THR A 116 -4.47 14.98 3.03
CA THR A 116 -5.70 14.55 3.70
C THR A 116 -6.02 13.09 3.37
N PHE A 117 -6.07 12.76 2.07
CA PHE A 117 -6.47 11.42 1.66
C PHE A 117 -5.38 10.36 1.92
N ALA A 118 -4.11 10.69 1.71
CA ALA A 118 -3.00 9.82 2.04
C ALA A 118 -2.92 9.52 3.54
N GLY A 119 -3.13 10.54 4.40
CA GLY A 119 -3.23 10.36 5.83
C GLY A 119 -4.42 9.47 6.24
N LEU A 120 -5.57 9.65 5.59
CA LEU A 120 -6.76 8.82 5.83
C LEU A 120 -6.51 7.34 5.50
N LEU A 121 -5.94 7.06 4.33
CA LEU A 121 -5.58 5.70 3.92
C LEU A 121 -4.54 5.10 4.88
N ALA A 122 -3.47 5.83 5.16
CA ALA A 122 -2.40 5.33 6.03
C ALA A 122 -2.89 5.07 7.46
N ALA A 123 -3.77 5.92 8.00
CA ALA A 123 -4.39 5.68 9.30
C ALA A 123 -5.30 4.45 9.26
N ARG A 124 -6.12 4.29 8.22
CA ARG A 124 -7.03 3.13 8.07
C ARG A 124 -6.27 1.81 8.01
N TYR A 125 -5.21 1.75 7.19
CA TYR A 125 -4.46 0.54 6.88
C TYR A 125 -3.09 0.49 7.58
N ASN A 126 -3.03 0.89 8.84
CA ASN A 126 -1.82 0.86 9.67
C ASN A 126 -1.64 -0.45 10.46
N GLY A 127 -2.49 -1.45 10.25
CA GLY A 127 -2.47 -2.71 11.00
C GLY A 127 -3.09 -2.65 12.40
N HIS A 128 -3.58 -1.48 12.84
CA HIS A 128 -4.13 -1.28 14.19
C HIS A 128 -5.63 -1.00 14.22
N ASN A 129 -6.23 -0.65 13.08
CA ASN A 129 -7.63 -0.21 12.99
C ASN A 129 -8.58 -1.25 12.38
N GLY A 130 -8.18 -2.52 12.31
CA GLY A 130 -9.04 -3.62 11.86
C GLY A 130 -9.23 -3.76 10.34
N HIS A 131 -8.55 -2.92 9.55
CA HIS A 131 -8.64 -2.95 8.07
C HIS A 131 -7.41 -3.57 7.40
N GLY A 132 -6.48 -4.13 8.18
CA GLY A 132 -5.23 -4.68 7.67
C GLY A 132 -4.12 -3.64 7.54
N TYR A 133 -3.08 -4.00 6.80
CA TYR A 133 -1.87 -3.20 6.61
C TYR A 133 -1.55 -3.04 5.13
N ILE A 134 -1.23 -1.81 4.72
CA ILE A 134 -0.63 -1.51 3.42
C ILE A 134 0.86 -1.25 3.62
N ASP A 135 1.68 -2.03 2.93
CA ASP A 135 3.13 -1.97 3.03
C ASP A 135 3.74 -0.76 2.32
N SER A 136 3.10 -0.29 1.26
CA SER A 136 3.61 0.81 0.44
C SER A 136 2.49 1.68 -0.12
N PHE A 137 2.66 2.99 -0.03
CA PHE A 137 1.79 3.97 -0.67
C PHE A 137 2.55 4.66 -1.81
N GLU A 138 1.98 4.63 -3.00
CA GLU A 138 2.52 5.36 -4.15
C GLU A 138 1.75 6.67 -4.32
N ILE A 139 2.43 7.81 -4.29
CA ILE A 139 1.76 9.10 -4.39
C ILE A 139 1.53 9.44 -5.87
N GLY A 140 0.28 9.32 -6.32
CA GLY A 140 -0.10 9.39 -7.74
C GLY A 140 0.08 8.07 -8.49
N ASN A 141 -0.09 8.15 -9.82
CA ASN A 141 0.23 7.13 -10.81
C ASN A 141 0.93 7.84 -11.99
N GLU A 142 0.18 8.20 -13.03
CA GLU A 142 0.69 8.87 -14.23
C GLU A 142 0.00 10.21 -14.52
N GLU A 143 -0.72 10.81 -13.56
CA GLU A 143 -1.57 11.99 -13.82
C GLU A 143 -0.77 13.14 -14.45
N TRP A 144 0.43 13.41 -13.92
CA TRP A 144 1.31 14.47 -14.42
C TRP A 144 1.91 14.17 -15.80
N ASP A 145 1.89 12.92 -16.25
CA ASP A 145 2.33 12.50 -17.60
C ASP A 145 1.16 12.34 -18.58
N GLY A 146 -0.08 12.31 -18.09
CA GLY A 146 -1.28 12.07 -18.89
C GLY A 146 -1.83 13.32 -19.59
N TYR A 147 -1.57 14.52 -19.07
CA TYR A 147 -2.16 15.74 -19.64
C TYR A 147 -1.62 16.07 -21.04
N TRP A 148 -2.51 16.32 -22.00
CA TRP A 148 -2.18 16.80 -23.35
C TRP A 148 -2.91 18.10 -23.66
N GLY A 149 -2.17 19.21 -23.76
CA GLY A 149 -2.69 20.56 -24.02
C GLY A 149 -2.84 20.94 -25.50
N GLY A 150 -2.90 19.95 -26.40
CA GLY A 150 -3.01 20.16 -27.85
C GLY A 150 -1.68 20.48 -28.57
N SER A 151 -0.63 20.84 -27.82
CA SER A 151 0.73 21.02 -28.32
C SER A 151 1.75 20.77 -27.21
N TRP A 152 3.01 20.50 -27.57
CA TRP A 152 4.09 20.39 -26.57
C TRP A 152 4.33 21.69 -25.81
N ALA A 153 4.20 22.85 -26.48
CA ALA A 153 4.35 24.16 -25.85
C ALA A 153 3.31 24.39 -24.73
N ASN A 154 2.08 23.90 -24.90
CA ASN A 154 1.04 23.98 -23.89
C ASN A 154 1.13 22.86 -22.84
N THR A 155 1.69 21.71 -23.22
CA THR A 155 1.72 20.51 -22.37
C THR A 155 2.86 20.55 -21.35
N LEU A 156 4.09 20.82 -21.79
CA LEU A 156 5.28 20.70 -20.95
C LEU A 156 5.23 21.58 -19.68
N PRO A 157 4.74 22.84 -19.72
CA PRO A 157 4.63 23.65 -18.51
C PRO A 157 3.70 23.03 -17.45
N CYS A 158 2.67 22.30 -17.86
CA CYS A 158 1.72 21.65 -16.94
C CYS A 158 2.25 20.35 -16.33
N ARG A 159 3.37 19.82 -16.83
CA ARG A 159 4.05 18.62 -16.28
C ARG A 159 5.27 18.97 -15.42
N ALA A 160 5.48 20.26 -15.18
CA ALA A 160 6.63 20.75 -14.42
C ALA A 160 6.62 20.26 -12.97
N ALA A 161 7.81 20.13 -12.39
CA ALA A 161 8.00 19.69 -11.00
C ALA A 161 7.25 20.52 -9.95
N THR A 162 6.87 21.75 -10.28
CA THR A 162 6.03 22.60 -9.42
C THR A 162 4.64 22.02 -9.18
N TYR A 163 4.10 21.21 -10.10
CA TYR A 163 2.77 20.61 -9.96
C TYR A 163 2.77 19.33 -9.10
N TYR A 164 3.88 18.58 -9.06
CA TYR A 164 3.91 17.31 -8.33
C TYR A 164 4.82 17.33 -7.09
N GLY A 165 5.92 18.09 -7.10
CA GLY A 165 6.91 18.09 -6.01
C GLY A 165 6.31 18.37 -4.62
N PRO A 166 5.53 19.46 -4.45
CA PRO A 166 4.84 19.74 -3.19
C PRO A 166 3.81 18.69 -2.79
N VAL A 167 3.12 18.08 -3.76
CA VAL A 167 2.12 17.03 -3.55
C VAL A 167 2.78 15.75 -3.01
N LEU A 168 3.88 15.33 -3.63
CA LEU A 168 4.67 14.18 -3.19
C LEU A 168 5.16 14.35 -1.75
N LYS A 169 5.69 15.53 -1.42
CA LYS A 169 6.16 15.85 -0.07
C LYS A 169 5.03 15.76 0.95
N ALA A 170 3.87 16.35 0.64
CA ALA A 170 2.74 16.37 1.56
C ALA A 170 2.15 14.97 1.78
N GLY A 171 1.99 14.17 0.71
CA GLY A 171 1.55 12.78 0.79
C GLY A 171 2.52 11.92 1.63
N TYR A 172 3.83 12.03 1.39
CA TYR A 172 4.86 11.35 2.17
C TYR A 172 4.75 11.66 3.67
N GLN A 173 4.67 12.95 4.03
CA GLN A 173 4.59 13.36 5.43
C GLN A 173 3.33 12.82 6.11
N ALA A 174 2.19 12.86 5.42
CA ALA A 174 0.93 12.33 5.94
C ALA A 174 0.96 10.81 6.16
N VAL A 175 1.50 10.05 5.20
CA VAL A 175 1.68 8.60 5.33
C VAL A 175 2.56 8.29 6.53
N LYS A 176 3.73 8.94 6.63
CA LYS A 176 4.69 8.69 7.71
C LYS A 176 4.19 9.06 9.10
N ALA A 177 3.29 10.02 9.20
CA ALA A 177 2.65 10.36 10.47
C ALA A 177 1.72 9.26 11.00
N GLN A 178 1.10 8.47 10.11
CA GLN A 178 0.07 7.49 10.47
C GLN A 178 0.56 6.03 10.39
N SER A 179 1.51 5.76 9.50
CA SER A 179 2.15 4.46 9.29
C SER A 179 3.66 4.65 9.05
N PRO A 180 4.47 4.83 10.12
CA PRO A 180 5.89 5.21 9.99
C PRO A 180 6.74 4.19 9.22
N THR A 181 6.37 2.91 9.30
CA THR A 181 7.07 1.78 8.66
C THR A 181 6.66 1.55 7.21
N ALA A 182 5.51 2.06 6.76
CA ALA A 182 5.06 1.89 5.38
C ALA A 182 6.02 2.59 4.42
N LEU A 183 6.35 1.95 3.30
CA LEU A 183 7.13 2.56 2.23
C LEU A 183 6.31 3.67 1.55
N THR A 184 7.01 4.62 0.98
CA THR A 184 6.38 5.65 0.14
C THR A 184 7.15 5.77 -1.15
N THR A 185 6.46 5.61 -2.26
CA THR A 185 7.02 5.62 -3.61
C THR A 185 6.35 6.70 -4.46
N ARG A 186 6.92 6.92 -5.63
CA ARG A 186 6.30 7.67 -6.73
C ARG A 186 6.65 6.98 -8.03
N GLU A 187 5.80 7.12 -9.05
CA GLU A 187 6.19 6.75 -10.40
C GLU A 187 7.20 7.78 -10.99
N PRO A 188 8.17 7.35 -11.83
CA PRO A 188 9.00 8.28 -12.58
C PRO A 188 8.17 9.08 -13.59
N THR A 189 8.24 10.40 -13.50
CA THR A 189 7.66 11.30 -14.51
C THR A 189 8.51 11.30 -15.78
N ARG A 190 7.90 11.06 -16.94
CA ARG A 190 8.55 11.19 -18.25
C ARG A 190 8.91 12.66 -18.50
N ARG A 191 10.20 12.91 -18.72
CA ARG A 191 10.69 14.23 -19.15
C ARG A 191 10.45 14.43 -20.63
#